data_AF-A0A941TRN5-F1
#
_entry.id   AF-A0A941TRN5-F1
#
_cell.length_a   1.000
_cell.length_b   1.000
_cell.length_c   1.000
_cell.angle_alpha   90.00
_cell.angle_beta   90.00
_cell.angle_gamma   90.00
#
_symmetry.space_group_name_H-M   'P 1'
#
loop_
_entity.id
_entity.type
_entity.pdbx_description
1 polymer ?
#
loop_
_entity_poly.entity_id
_entity_poly.type
_entity_poly.pdbx_seq_one_letter_code
_entity_poly.pdbx_strand_id
1 'polypeptide(L)'
;MRWLILTGIVIVNLAGVYCALAPDLVSYAQGAPPEVQCAACASADVQQALAHAAAVGRSQAAGMIRPQMITAVAAANIAAVACLLWGLGFRQRRVP
;
A
#
# COMPACT_ATOMS: atom_id res chain seq x y z
N MET A 1 26.03 -1.63 10.11
CA MET A 1 25.19 -0.55 9.54
C MET A 1 24.61 -0.87 8.17
N ARG A 2 25.41 -1.28 7.16
CA ARG A 2 24.95 -1.54 5.78
C ARG A 2 23.74 -2.50 5.67
N TRP A 3 23.78 -3.61 6.41
CA TRP A 3 22.69 -4.58 6.46
C TRP A 3 21.42 -4.04 7.13
N LEU A 4 21.56 -3.20 8.17
CA LEU A 4 20.41 -2.55 8.82
C LEU A 4 19.68 -1.59 7.88
N ILE A 5 20.41 -0.86 7.04
CA ILE A 5 19.82 0.03 6.02
C ILE A 5 19.05 -0.79 4.97
N LEU A 6 19.63 -1.89 4.49
CA LEU A 6 18.98 -2.78 3.54
C LEU A 6 17.69 -3.38 4.15
N THR A 7 17.76 -3.92 5.36
CA THR A 7 16.60 -4.49 6.06
C THR A 7 15.51 -3.45 6.28
N GLY A 8 15.88 -2.22 6.69
CA GLY A 8 14.92 -1.12 6.85
C GLY A 8 14.19 -0.77 5.55
N ILE A 9 14.91 -0.70 4.44
CA ILE A 9 14.32 -0.38 3.12
C ILE A 9 13.40 -1.50 2.64
N VAL A 10 13.77 -2.76 2.87
CA VAL A 10 12.90 -3.91 2.57
C VAL A 10 11.61 -3.84 3.37
N ILE A 11 11.70 -3.56 4.68
CA ILE A 11 10.52 -3.41 5.55
C ILE A 11 9.62 -2.27 5.08
N VAL A 12 10.19 -1.09 4.77
CA VAL A 12 9.42 0.05 4.29
C VAL A 12 8.72 -0.24 2.96
N ASN A 13 9.40 -0.92 2.02
CA ASN A 13 8.79 -1.31 0.75
C ASN A 13 7.68 -2.35 0.95
N LEU A 14 7.88 -3.36 1.82
CA LEU A 14 6.84 -4.33 2.17
C LEU A 14 5.62 -3.66 2.80
N ALA A 15 5.83 -2.73 3.74
CA ALA A 15 4.76 -1.96 4.34
C ALA A 15 4.02 -1.10 3.30
N GLY A 16 4.76 -0.45 2.39
CA GLY A 16 4.17 0.33 1.30
C GLY A 16 3.34 -0.52 0.33
N VAL A 17 3.85 -1.70 -0.04
CA VAL A 17 3.14 -2.68 -0.88
C VAL A 17 1.87 -3.16 -0.17
N TYR A 18 1.97 -3.49 1.13
CA TYR A 18 0.82 -3.88 1.94
C TYR A 18 -0.24 -2.77 1.99
N CYS A 19 0.15 -1.53 2.29
CA CYS A 19 -0.79 -0.40 2.31
C CYS A 19 -1.42 -0.11 0.94
N ALA A 20 -0.65 -0.23 -0.14
CA ALA A 20 -1.16 0.01 -1.50
C ALA A 20 -2.11 -1.10 -1.99
N LEU A 21 -1.93 -2.33 -1.49
CA LEU A 21 -2.73 -3.50 -1.88
C LEU A 21 -3.81 -3.87 -0.86
N ALA A 22 -3.92 -3.18 0.28
CA ALA A 22 -4.91 -3.48 1.31
C ALA A 22 -6.24 -2.76 1.01
N PRO A 23 -7.24 -3.43 0.42
CA PRO A 23 -8.57 -2.85 0.21
C PRO A 23 -9.29 -2.54 1.54
N ASP A 24 -8.82 -3.10 2.66
CA ASP A 24 -9.42 -2.92 3.99
C ASP A 24 -9.03 -1.60 4.66
N LEU A 25 -8.01 -0.89 4.15
CA LEU A 25 -7.68 0.46 4.64
C LEU A 25 -8.69 1.52 4.19
N VAL A 26 -9.51 1.22 3.16
CA VAL A 26 -10.58 2.10 2.68
C VAL A 26 -11.86 1.83 3.47
N SER A 27 -11.83 2.06 4.78
CA SER A 27 -13.03 2.00 5.65
C SER A 27 -13.92 3.24 5.51
N TYR A 28 -13.38 4.35 5.02
CA TYR A 28 -14.10 5.63 4.83
C TYR A 28 -15.28 5.56 3.85
N ALA A 29 -15.37 4.51 3.02
CA ALA A 29 -16.47 4.33 2.07
C ALA A 29 -17.70 3.60 2.66
N GLN A 30 -17.63 3.14 3.93
CA GLN A 30 -18.71 2.36 4.54
C GLN A 30 -19.88 3.21 5.04
N GLY A 31 -19.68 4.53 5.18
CA GLY A 31 -20.70 5.48 5.61
C GLY A 31 -21.13 6.45 4.51
N ALA A 32 -22.31 7.04 4.66
CA ALA A 32 -22.72 8.14 3.79
C ALA A 32 -21.77 9.34 3.97
N PRO A 33 -21.43 10.08 2.88
CA PRO A 33 -20.60 11.28 2.99
C PRO A 33 -21.25 12.29 3.95
N PRO A 34 -20.48 13.02 4.76
CA PRO A 34 -21.02 13.99 5.72
C PRO A 34 -21.83 15.12 5.06
N GLU A 35 -21.62 15.33 3.76
CA GLU A 35 -22.31 16.29 2.91
C GLU A 35 -23.70 15.81 2.46
N VAL A 36 -23.97 14.49 2.52
CA VAL A 36 -25.24 13.90 2.11
C VAL A 36 -26.12 13.76 3.34
N GLN A 37 -27.02 14.72 3.54
CA GLN A 37 -28.05 14.64 4.58
C GLN A 37 -29.07 13.56 4.21
N CYS A 38 -28.84 12.35 4.72
CA CYS A 38 -29.68 11.20 4.47
C CYS A 38 -30.37 10.79 5.77
N ALA A 39 -31.64 11.18 5.93
CA ALA A 39 -32.45 10.87 7.10
C ALA A 39 -32.61 9.35 7.35
N ALA A 40 -32.59 8.56 6.28
CA ALA A 40 -32.69 7.10 6.35
C ALA A 40 -31.33 6.39 6.54
N CYS A 41 -30.20 7.09 6.43
CA CYS A 41 -28.88 6.45 6.49
C CYS A 41 -28.46 6.02 7.91
N ALA A 42 -29.20 6.44 8.93
CA ALA A 42 -29.07 5.92 10.29
C ALA A 42 -29.82 4.59 10.51
N SER A 43 -30.69 4.18 9.57
CA SER A 43 -31.38 2.89 9.66
C SER A 43 -30.43 1.73 9.39
N ALA A 44 -30.60 0.63 10.13
CA ALA A 44 -29.72 -0.54 10.05
C ALA A 44 -29.71 -1.15 8.63
N ASP A 45 -30.87 -1.18 7.97
CA ASP A 45 -31.02 -1.73 6.61
C ASP A 45 -30.22 -0.92 5.58
N VAL A 46 -30.25 0.42 5.69
CA VAL A 46 -29.51 1.30 4.78
C VAL A 46 -28.01 1.23 5.05
N GLN A 47 -27.58 1.12 6.31
CA GLN A 47 -26.17 0.91 6.63
C GLN A 47 -25.64 -0.43 6.09
N GLN A 48 -26.44 -1.49 6.17
CA GLN A 48 -26.07 -2.79 5.64
C GLN A 48 -25.99 -2.77 4.11
N ALA A 49 -26.93 -2.10 3.44
CA ALA A 49 -26.90 -1.89 2.00
C ALA A 49 -25.69 -1.04 1.56
N LEU A 50 -25.36 0.03 2.30
CA LEU A 50 -24.17 0.87 2.08
C LEU A 50 -22.88 0.06 2.27
N ALA A 51 -22.78 -0.71 3.34
CA ALA A 51 -21.63 -1.57 3.60
C ALA A 51 -21.43 -2.62 2.48
N HIS A 52 -22.53 -3.19 1.97
CA HIS A 52 -22.48 -4.12 0.86
C HIS A 52 -22.08 -3.45 -0.46
N ALA A 53 -22.66 -2.28 -0.77
CA ALA A 53 -22.28 -1.48 -1.94
C ALA A 53 -20.80 -1.06 -1.88
N ALA A 54 -20.31 -0.67 -0.70
CA ALA A 54 -18.91 -0.36 -0.46
C ALA A 54 -17.99 -1.59 -0.62
N ALA A 55 -18.41 -2.78 -0.17
CA ALA A 55 -17.67 -4.02 -0.38
C ALA A 55 -17.55 -4.37 -1.87
N VAL A 56 -18.64 -4.26 -2.62
CA VAL A 56 -18.66 -4.48 -4.07
C VAL A 56 -17.78 -3.44 -4.79
N GLY A 57 -17.88 -2.17 -4.43
CA GLY A 57 -17.02 -1.11 -4.96
C GLY A 57 -15.53 -1.38 -4.72
N ARG A 58 -15.17 -1.83 -3.51
CA ARG A 58 -13.79 -2.22 -3.17
C ARG A 58 -13.30 -3.40 -4.02
N SER A 59 -14.13 -4.41 -4.28
CA SER A 59 -13.75 -5.53 -5.16
C SER A 59 -13.51 -5.10 -6.62
N GLN A 60 -14.28 -4.14 -7.12
CA GLN A 60 -14.09 -3.60 -8.48
C GLN A 60 -12.83 -2.73 -8.57
N ALA A 61 -12.57 -1.90 -7.56
CA ALA A 61 -11.34 -1.10 -7.48
C ALA A 61 -10.09 -1.98 -7.35
N ALA A 62 -10.16 -3.05 -6.54
CA ALA A 62 -9.08 -4.03 -6.41
C ALA A 62 -8.76 -4.71 -7.75
N GLY A 63 -9.77 -4.94 -8.61
CA GLY A 63 -9.57 -5.46 -9.97
C GLY A 63 -8.85 -4.51 -10.93
N MET A 64 -8.83 -3.21 -10.64
CA MET A 64 -8.10 -2.21 -11.45
C MET A 64 -6.65 -2.02 -11.00
N ILE A 65 -6.32 -2.37 -9.76
CA ILE A 65 -4.95 -2.32 -9.26
C ILE A 65 -4.18 -3.49 -9.89
N ARG A 66 -3.10 -3.19 -10.61
CA ARG A 66 -2.20 -4.20 -11.19
C ARG A 66 -1.10 -4.53 -10.18
N PRO A 67 -1.25 -5.59 -9.35
CA PRO A 67 -0.30 -5.89 -8.28
C PRO A 67 1.12 -6.08 -8.79
N GLN A 68 1.28 -6.60 -10.02
CA GLN A 68 2.57 -6.73 -10.70
C GLN A 68 3.33 -5.41 -10.88
N MET A 69 2.64 -4.26 -11.03
CA MET A 69 3.31 -2.96 -11.18
C MET A 69 3.83 -2.46 -9.83
N ILE A 70 3.03 -2.60 -8.78
CA ILE A 70 3.39 -2.17 -7.42
C ILE A 70 4.58 -3.01 -6.92
N THR A 71 4.56 -4.32 -7.12
CA THR A 71 5.66 -5.20 -6.74
C THR A 71 6.92 -4.96 -7.58
N ALA A 72 6.79 -4.65 -8.87
CA ALA A 72 7.93 -4.31 -9.73
C ALA A 72 8.64 -3.03 -9.25
N VAL A 73 7.90 -1.99 -8.87
CA VAL A 73 8.47 -0.75 -8.32
C VAL A 73 9.20 -1.01 -7.00
N ALA A 74 8.58 -1.79 -6.10
CA ALA A 74 9.20 -2.17 -4.83
C ALA A 74 10.50 -2.98 -5.04
N ALA A 75 10.48 -3.95 -5.97
CA ALA A 75 11.65 -4.75 -6.31
C ALA A 75 12.78 -3.89 -6.90
N ALA A 76 12.45 -2.95 -7.79
CA ALA A 76 13.42 -2.02 -8.38
C ALA A 76 14.08 -1.14 -7.31
N ASN A 77 13.31 -0.63 -6.34
CA ASN A 77 13.85 0.16 -5.23
C ASN A 77 14.81 -0.65 -4.36
N ILE A 78 14.44 -1.88 -3.99
CA ILE A 78 15.31 -2.77 -3.20
C ILE A 78 16.60 -3.07 -3.98
N ALA A 79 16.51 -3.37 -5.28
CA ALA A 79 17.66 -3.65 -6.12
C ALA A 79 18.60 -2.44 -6.26
N ALA A 80 18.05 -1.24 -6.48
CA ALA A 80 18.84 -0.01 -6.58
C ALA A 80 19.64 0.27 -5.30
N VAL A 81 18.99 0.11 -4.15
CA VAL A 81 19.61 0.27 -2.83
C VAL A 81 20.66 -0.80 -2.60
N ALA A 82 20.38 -2.06 -2.93
CA ALA A 82 21.35 -3.15 -2.83
C ALA A 82 22.60 -2.87 -3.69
N CYS A 83 22.43 -2.38 -4.92
CA CYS A 83 23.52 -1.99 -5.81
C CYS A 83 24.35 -0.82 -5.25
N LEU A 84 23.71 0.25 -4.74
CA LEU A 84 24.39 1.37 -4.09
C LEU A 84 25.17 0.92 -2.85
N LEU A 85 24.49 0.14 -2.01
CA LEU A 85 25.07 -0.53 -0.86
C LEU A 85 26.02 -1.64 -1.26
N TRP A 86 26.29 -1.97 -2.52
CA TRP A 86 27.36 -2.88 -2.93
C TRP A 86 28.56 -2.08 -3.45
N GLY A 87 28.29 -1.08 -4.29
CA GLY A 87 29.28 -0.15 -4.84
C GLY A 87 30.03 0.68 -3.78
N LEU A 88 29.36 1.12 -2.72
CA LEU A 88 30.00 1.85 -1.61
C LEU A 88 31.12 1.06 -0.92
N GLY A 89 30.97 -0.25 -0.79
CA GLY A 89 31.97 -1.12 -0.17
C GLY A 89 33.11 -1.48 -1.10
N PHE A 90 32.86 -1.50 -2.40
CA PHE A 90 33.94 -1.58 -3.38
C PHE A 90 34.80 -0.31 -3.35
N ARG A 91 34.19 0.87 -3.15
CA ARG A 91 34.93 2.12 -2.96
C ARG A 91 35.72 2.14 -1.65
N GLN A 92 35.13 1.70 -0.53
CA GLN A 92 35.85 1.66 0.76
C GLN A 92 37.05 0.72 0.78
N ARG A 93 37.07 -0.36 -0.02
CA ARG A 93 38.24 -1.26 -0.13
C ARG A 93 39.37 -0.76 -1.03
N ARG A 94 39.16 0.35 -1.76
CA ARG A 94 40.15 0.91 -2.70
C ARG A 94 40.86 2.16 -2.18
N VAL A 95 40.54 2.64 -0.98
CA VAL A 95 41.27 3.74 -0.36
C VAL A 95 42.43 3.12 0.42
N PRO A 96 43.70 3.32 0.02
CA PRO A 96 44.87 2.84 0.75
C PRO A 96 45.07 3.56 2.08
#